data_AF-A0A2E1RJW0-F1
#
_entry.id   AF-A0A2E1RJW0-F1
#
_cell.length_a   1.000
_cell.length_b   1.000
_cell.length_c   1.000
_cell.angle_alpha   90.00
_cell.angle_beta   90.00
_cell.angle_gamma   90.00
#
_symmetry.space_group_name_H-M   'P 1'
#
loop_
_entity.id
_entity.type
_entity.pdbx_description
1 polymer ?
#
loop_
_entity_poly.entity_id
_entity_poly.type
_entity_poly.pdbx_seq_one_letter_code
_entity_poly.pdbx_strand_id
1 'polypeptide(L)'
;MDFSKKIKLFSFGLLLGTFFLITFLNGKKVSCNYGPESRVINNLKQKKWIFENEKIALDSFNIIKFLENSKVDFNKSNTKKDSCRVYYLMGVRRYEEIIINAVNCSKIVKAKILIN
;
A
#
# COMPACT_ATOMS: atom_id res chain seq x y z
N MET A 1 -29.46 -0.77 38.18
CA MET A 1 -29.77 -1.19 36.80
C MET A 1 -29.22 -2.58 36.58
N ASP A 2 -30.10 -3.52 36.22
CA ASP A 2 -29.75 -4.94 36.05
C ASP A 2 -28.85 -5.19 34.82
N PHE A 3 -28.00 -6.22 34.86
CA PHE A 3 -27.00 -6.52 33.82
C PHE A 3 -27.66 -6.73 32.45
N SER A 4 -28.80 -7.42 32.44
CA SER A 4 -29.64 -7.65 31.27
C SER A 4 -30.10 -6.35 30.58
N LYS A 5 -30.35 -5.27 31.34
CA LYS A 5 -30.76 -3.98 30.78
C LYS A 5 -29.58 -3.29 30.08
N LYS A 6 -28.36 -3.44 30.60
CA LYS A 6 -27.14 -2.89 30.00
C LYS A 6 -26.84 -3.53 28.64
N ILE A 7 -26.93 -4.87 28.56
CA ILE A 7 -26.73 -5.61 27.31
C ILE A 7 -27.77 -5.20 26.26
N LYS A 8 -29.05 -5.13 26.61
CA LYS A 8 -30.10 -4.73 25.66
C LYS A 8 -29.87 -3.33 25.10
N LEU A 9 -29.52 -2.38 25.96
CA LEU A 9 -29.24 -1.00 25.55
C LEU A 9 -28.00 -0.92 24.63
N PHE A 10 -26.93 -1.65 24.96
CA PHE A 10 -25.72 -1.73 24.13
C PHE A 10 -25.98 -2.39 22.77
N SER A 11 -26.62 -3.57 22.77
CA SER A 11 -26.89 -4.31 21.53
C SER A 11 -27.83 -3.56 20.60
N PHE A 12 -28.82 -2.83 21.13
CA PHE A 12 -29.69 -1.98 20.32
C PHE A 12 -28.91 -0.85 19.64
N GLY A 13 -28.05 -0.15 20.38
CA GLY A 13 -27.17 0.87 19.81
C GLY A 13 -26.19 0.32 18.78
N LEU A 14 -25.62 -0.86 19.03
CA LEU A 14 -24.71 -1.54 18.11
C LEU A 14 -25.42 -1.95 16.80
N LEU A 15 -26.64 -2.47 16.89
CA LEU A 15 -27.46 -2.85 15.73
C LEU A 15 -27.80 -1.63 14.87
N LEU A 16 -28.29 -0.55 15.51
CA LEU A 16 -28.57 0.72 14.82
C LEU A 16 -27.31 1.29 14.16
N GLY A 17 -26.19 1.35 14.89
CA GLY A 17 -24.93 1.85 14.36
C GLY A 17 -24.41 1.03 13.19
N THR A 18 -24.50 -0.30 13.27
CA THR A 18 -24.08 -1.20 12.19
C THR A 18 -24.96 -1.05 10.96
N PHE A 19 -26.28 -0.90 11.12
CA PHE A 19 -27.20 -0.65 10.01
C PHE A 19 -26.87 0.64 9.25
N PHE A 20 -26.62 1.74 9.97
CA PHE A 20 -26.15 2.99 9.37
C PHE A 20 -24.79 2.82 8.67
N LEU A 21 -23.86 2.11 9.29
CA LEU A 21 -22.54 1.87 8.69
C LEU A 21 -22.65 1.11 7.36
N ILE A 22 -23.42 0.02 7.33
CA ILE A 22 -23.60 -0.80 6.12
C ILE A 22 -24.29 0.01 5.02
N THR A 23 -25.31 0.80 5.32
CA THR A 23 -25.98 1.62 4.31
C THR A 23 -25.05 2.68 3.71
N PHE A 24 -24.17 3.28 4.51
CA PHE A 24 -23.18 4.27 4.05
C PHE A 24 -22.01 3.66 3.26
N LEU A 25 -21.57 2.46 3.64
CA LEU A 25 -20.46 1.74 3.00
C LEU A 25 -20.92 0.93 1.77
N ASN A 26 -22.20 0.51 1.72
CA ASN A 26 -22.75 -0.22 0.59
C ASN A 26 -22.65 0.61 -0.70
N GLY A 27 -22.11 -0.02 -1.74
CA GLY A 27 -21.91 0.62 -3.05
C GLY A 27 -20.67 1.51 -3.16
N LYS A 28 -19.98 1.83 -2.07
CA LYS A 28 -18.68 2.51 -2.13
C LYS A 28 -17.57 1.45 -2.21
N LYS A 29 -16.65 1.58 -3.17
CA LYS A 29 -15.43 0.76 -3.26
C LYS A 29 -14.42 1.19 -2.19
N VAL A 30 -14.79 1.05 -0.92
CA VAL A 30 -13.95 1.46 0.22
C VAL A 30 -12.87 0.41 0.41
N SER A 31 -11.65 0.67 -0.07
CA SER A 31 -10.50 -0.17 0.22
C SER A 31 -9.85 0.25 1.53
N CYS A 32 -9.79 -0.66 2.50
CA CYS A 32 -9.05 -0.46 3.74
C CYS A 32 -7.54 -0.57 3.46
N ASN A 33 -6.92 0.49 2.96
CA ASN A 33 -5.47 0.59 2.69
C ASN A 33 -4.65 0.82 3.97
N TYR A 34 -4.82 -0.04 4.97
CA TYR A 34 -4.09 0.04 6.25
C TYR A 34 -3.01 -1.04 6.42
N GLY A 35 -2.94 -2.00 5.50
CA GLY A 35 -1.97 -3.09 5.55
C GLY A 35 -0.51 -2.59 5.38
N PRO A 36 0.49 -3.35 5.86
CA PRO A 36 1.91 -2.99 5.75
C PRO A 36 2.35 -2.64 4.33
N GLU A 37 1.87 -3.40 3.35
CA GLU A 37 2.12 -3.17 1.92
C GLU A 37 1.58 -1.81 1.44
N SER A 38 0.31 -1.53 1.70
CA SER A 38 -0.32 -0.26 1.33
C SER A 38 0.36 0.95 1.96
N ARG A 39 0.88 0.80 3.19
CA ARG A 39 1.66 1.83 3.87
C ARG A 39 2.99 2.12 3.15
N VAL A 40 3.68 1.07 2.71
CA VAL A 40 4.92 1.21 1.92
C VAL A 40 4.63 1.87 0.59
N ILE A 41 3.64 1.36 -0.16
CA ILE A 41 3.25 1.88 -1.48
C ILE A 41 2.87 3.37 -1.38
N ASN A 42 2.04 3.75 -0.42
CA ASN A 42 1.64 5.15 -0.21
C ASN A 42 2.83 6.04 0.16
N ASN A 43 3.75 5.55 1.00
CA ASN A 43 4.96 6.28 1.33
C ASN A 43 5.87 6.50 0.11
N LEU A 44 5.96 5.51 -0.77
CA LEU A 44 6.74 5.59 -2.00
C LEU A 44 6.12 6.53 -3.04
N LYS A 45 4.78 6.58 -3.14
CA LYS A 45 4.05 7.49 -4.04
C LYS A 45 4.28 8.97 -3.74
N GLN A 46 4.57 9.31 -2.48
CA GLN A 46 4.75 10.70 -2.03
C GLN A 46 6.18 11.23 -2.22
N LYS A 47 7.11 10.40 -2.70
CA LYS A 47 8.54 10.74 -2.76
C LYS A 47 9.01 10.94 -4.18
N LYS A 48 10.10 11.70 -4.34
CA LYS A 48 10.77 11.87 -5.63
C LYS A 48 11.60 10.63 -5.97
N TRP A 49 11.41 10.10 -7.17
CA TRP A 49 12.12 8.93 -7.68
C TRP A 49 13.36 9.34 -8.47
N ILE A 50 14.47 8.64 -8.24
CA ILE A 50 15.72 8.77 -8.98
C ILE A 50 16.04 7.37 -9.51
N PHE A 51 16.01 7.20 -10.82
CA PHE A 51 16.29 5.92 -11.48
C PHE A 51 17.78 5.84 -11.81
N GLU A 52 18.44 4.75 -11.40
CA GLU A 52 19.88 4.55 -11.64
C GLU A 52 20.18 4.15 -13.09
N ASN A 53 19.24 3.50 -13.77
CA ASN A 53 19.36 3.15 -15.19
C ASN A 53 18.62 4.18 -16.06
N GLU A 54 19.35 5.16 -16.61
CA GLU A 54 18.79 6.18 -17.51
C GLU A 54 18.18 5.59 -18.80
N LYS A 55 18.65 4.41 -19.23
CA LYS A 55 18.14 3.72 -20.44
C LYS A 55 16.74 3.13 -20.28
N ILE A 56 16.22 3.03 -19.06
CA ILE A 56 14.85 2.60 -18.76
C ILE A 56 14.06 3.80 -18.21
N ALA A 57 14.38 5.01 -18.68
CA ALA A 57 13.34 6.01 -18.91
C ALA A 57 12.48 5.48 -20.05
N LEU A 58 11.68 4.44 -19.77
CA LEU A 58 10.55 4.07 -20.60
C LEU A 58 9.72 5.35 -20.70
N ASP A 59 9.71 6.01 -21.86
CA ASP A 59 8.99 7.27 -22.09
C ASP A 59 7.48 7.19 -21.75
N SER A 60 6.97 5.98 -21.48
CA SER A 60 5.59 5.67 -21.05
C SER A 60 5.48 5.04 -19.63
N PHE A 61 6.58 4.86 -18.89
CA PHE A 61 6.53 4.24 -17.57
C PHE A 61 6.03 5.20 -16.50
N ASN A 62 4.75 5.04 -16.18
CA ASN A 62 4.14 5.73 -15.05
C ASN A 62 4.39 4.96 -13.75
N ILE A 63 5.33 5.45 -12.94
CA ILE A 63 5.69 4.86 -11.65
C ILE A 63 4.51 4.75 -10.68
N ILE A 64 3.60 5.73 -10.68
CA ILE A 64 2.41 5.71 -9.80
C ILE A 64 1.51 4.53 -10.19
N LYS A 65 1.31 4.33 -11.49
CA LYS A 65 0.50 3.23 -12.02
C LYS A 65 1.17 1.87 -11.85
N PHE A 66 2.49 1.80 -11.88
CA PHE A 66 3.24 0.62 -11.47
C PHE A 66 3.01 0.32 -9.98
N LEU A 67 3.19 1.30 -9.09
CA LEU A 67 3.00 1.13 -7.65
C LEU A 67 1.60 0.62 -7.29
N GLU A 68 0.57 1.07 -8.00
CA GLU A 68 -0.82 0.59 -7.85
C GLU A 68 -1.04 -0.86 -8.32
N ASN A 69 -0.18 -1.33 -9.21
CA ASN A 69 -0.21 -2.69 -9.75
C ASN A 69 1.09 -3.40 -9.39
N SER A 70 1.56 -3.22 -8.15
CA SER A 70 2.75 -3.88 -7.63
C SER A 70 2.48 -4.52 -6.28
N LYS A 71 3.27 -5.54 -5.96
CA LYS A 71 3.31 -6.17 -4.64
C LYS A 71 4.67 -5.98 -3.98
N VAL A 72 4.67 -5.81 -2.67
CA VAL A 72 5.91 -5.72 -1.87
C VAL A 72 6.28 -7.11 -1.36
N ASP A 73 7.42 -7.65 -1.80
CA ASP A 73 7.98 -8.87 -1.22
C ASP A 73 8.80 -8.51 0.03
N PHE A 74 8.18 -8.62 1.20
CA PHE A 74 8.85 -8.33 2.47
C PHE A 74 9.96 -9.32 2.83
N ASN A 75 9.97 -10.54 2.27
CA ASN A 75 11.01 -11.53 2.53
C ASN A 75 12.31 -11.17 1.81
N LYS A 76 12.20 -10.58 0.62
CA LYS A 76 13.35 -10.07 -0.15
C LYS A 76 13.72 -8.62 0.20
N SER A 77 12.86 -7.93 0.94
CA SER A 77 13.07 -6.54 1.36
C SER A 77 13.95 -6.45 2.61
N ASN A 78 14.77 -5.39 2.70
CA ASN A 78 15.53 -5.07 3.91
C ASN A 78 14.91 -3.87 4.63
N THR A 79 14.04 -4.15 5.60
CA THR A 79 13.29 -3.14 6.38
C THR A 79 13.96 -2.76 7.71
N LYS A 80 14.98 -3.52 8.14
CA LYS A 80 15.64 -3.40 9.46
C LYS A 80 16.82 -2.43 9.48
N LYS A 81 17.22 -1.89 8.33
CA LYS A 81 18.32 -0.92 8.27
C LYS A 81 17.88 0.39 8.93
N ASP A 82 18.66 0.90 9.88
CA ASP A 82 18.39 2.20 10.54
C ASP A 82 18.46 3.38 9.57
N SER A 83 19.11 3.17 8.41
CA SER A 83 19.15 4.10 7.29
C SER A 83 18.03 3.82 6.27
N CYS A 84 18.27 4.03 4.98
CA CYS A 84 17.25 3.85 3.96
C CYS A 84 16.82 2.38 3.85
N ARG A 85 15.51 2.14 3.92
CA ARG A 85 14.92 0.80 3.79
C ARG A 85 14.91 0.38 2.33
N VAL A 86 15.11 -0.90 2.05
CA VAL A 86 15.09 -1.43 0.68
C VAL A 86 13.85 -2.28 0.51
N TYR A 87 13.02 -1.94 -0.46
CA TYR A 87 11.79 -2.66 -0.78
C TYR A 87 11.90 -3.32 -2.14
N TYR A 88 11.58 -4.62 -2.19
CA TYR A 88 11.50 -5.41 -3.40
C TYR A 88 10.07 -5.36 -3.93
N LEU A 89 9.87 -4.67 -5.06
CA LEU A 89 8.56 -4.46 -5.68
C LEU A 89 8.43 -5.34 -6.92
N MET A 90 7.38 -6.16 -6.97
CA MET A 90 7.05 -7.01 -8.10
C MET A 90 5.81 -6.46 -8.79
N GLY A 91 5.88 -6.16 -10.08
CA GLY A 91 4.70 -5.75 -10.82
C GLY A 91 3.69 -6.89 -10.98
N VAL A 92 2.44 -6.51 -11.25
CA VAL A 92 1.29 -7.41 -11.44
C VAL A 92 0.55 -7.01 -12.70
N ARG A 93 -0.12 -7.95 -13.38
CA ARG A 93 -0.80 -7.76 -14.66
C ARG A 93 0.18 -7.30 -15.73
N ARG A 94 -0.07 -6.14 -16.34
CA ARG A 94 0.75 -5.53 -17.39
C ARG A 94 2.19 -5.15 -16.98
N TYR A 95 2.57 -5.37 -15.73
CA TYR A 95 3.88 -5.04 -15.17
C TYR A 95 4.60 -6.27 -14.60
N GLU A 96 4.12 -7.49 -14.85
CA GLU A 96 4.67 -8.73 -14.28
C GLU A 96 6.17 -8.95 -14.56
N GLU A 97 6.66 -8.45 -15.69
CA GLU A 97 8.08 -8.52 -16.09
C GLU A 97 8.97 -7.49 -15.36
N ILE A 98 8.37 -6.52 -14.66
CA ILE A 98 9.08 -5.43 -14.01
C ILE A 98 9.23 -5.70 -12.53
N ILE A 99 10.49 -5.75 -12.09
CA ILE A 99 10.89 -5.79 -10.69
C ILE A 99 11.65 -4.50 -10.37
N ILE A 100 11.36 -3.90 -9.22
CA ILE A 100 12.08 -2.70 -8.76
C ILE A 100 12.61 -2.91 -7.35
N ASN A 101 13.92 -2.73 -7.22
CA ASN A 101 14.55 -2.53 -5.92
C ASN A 101 14.52 -1.05 -5.57
N ALA A 102 13.63 -0.68 -4.65
CA ALA A 102 13.41 0.69 -4.21
C ALA A 102 14.13 0.95 -2.87
N VAL A 103 15.20 1.74 -2.92
CA VAL A 103 15.89 2.25 -1.73
C VAL A 103 15.16 3.50 -1.25
N ASN A 104 14.33 3.31 -0.23
CA ASN A 104 13.44 4.31 0.34
C ASN A 104 14.14 5.11 1.46
N CYS A 105 14.60 6.31 1.14
CA CYS A 105 15.16 7.29 2.08
C CYS A 105 14.10 8.33 2.48
N SER A 106 14.41 9.24 3.42
CA SER A 106 13.42 10.21 3.95
C SER A 106 12.71 11.04 2.86
N LYS A 107 13.47 11.61 1.92
CA LYS A 107 12.94 12.52 0.87
C LYS A 107 12.89 11.91 -0.54
N ILE A 108 13.75 10.94 -0.81
CA ILE A 108 13.96 10.38 -2.15
C ILE A 108 13.87 8.86 -2.13
N VAL A 109 13.52 8.30 -3.28
CA VAL A 109 13.59 6.86 -3.54
C VAL A 109 14.57 6.66 -4.68
N LYS A 110 15.63 5.90 -4.44
CA LYS A 110 16.51 5.43 -5.52
C LYS A 110 16.00 4.11 -6.03
N ALA A 111 15.86 3.98 -7.34
CA ALA A 111 15.22 2.83 -7.96
C ALA A 111 16.18 2.14 -8.92
N LYS A 112 16.36 0.84 -8.70
CA LYS A 112 17.06 -0.06 -9.61
C LYS A 112 16.04 -1.02 -10.21
N ILE A 113 15.80 -0.87 -11.51
CA ILE A 113 14.89 -1.74 -12.27
C ILE A 113 15.64 -3.02 -12.63
N LEU A 114 15.02 -4.15 -12.33
CA LEU A 114 15.41 -5.48 -12.75
C LEU A 114 14.30 -5.98 -13.67
N ILE A 115 14.64 -6.35 -14.90
CA ILE A 115 13.71 -7.02 -15.80
C ILE A 115 13.83 -8.51 -15.51
N ASN A 116 12.70 -9.17 -15.28
CA ASN A 116 12.65 -10.62 -15.09
C ASN A 116 12.81 -11.38 -16.41
#